data_AF-A0A6G9ZE00-F1
#
_entry.id   AF-A0A6G9ZE00-F1
#
_cell.length_a   1.000
_cell.length_b   1.000
_cell.length_c   1.000
_cell.angle_alpha   90.00
_cell.angle_beta   90.00
_cell.angle_gamma   90.00
#
_symmetry.space_group_name_H-M   'P 1'
#
loop_
_entity.id
_entity.type
_entity.pdbx_description
1 polymer ?
#
loop_
_entity_poly.entity_id
_entity_poly.type
_entity_poly.pdbx_seq_one_letter_code
_entity_poly.pdbx_strand_id
1 'polypeptide(L)'
;MSPTVAQHHDVKQFRELAGRLASLMQTPDRAGSLNQFVEAAASPDMFTDMLIAYAGRWFNETGGQSVLVDPEMFWSLSAPEVRATGGPIAELAACTESSCLAGERCRKMLLVCLLETFAQNQWPLGATGEQRMTINGIS
;
A
#
# COMPACT_ATOMS: atom_id res chain seq x y z
N MET A 1 -10.40 32.11 4.27
CA MET A 1 -9.21 31.28 4.55
C MET A 1 -9.66 29.84 4.43
N SER A 2 -9.36 29.19 3.31
CA SER A 2 -9.76 27.80 3.07
C SER A 2 -8.87 26.89 3.91
N PRO A 3 -9.42 25.87 4.61
CA PRO A 3 -8.57 24.91 5.30
C PRO A 3 -7.69 24.23 4.25
N THR A 4 -6.39 24.24 4.49
CA THR A 4 -5.41 23.42 3.77
C THR A 4 -5.93 21.99 3.74
N VAL A 5 -6.26 21.51 2.54
CA VAL A 5 -6.69 20.13 2.22
C VAL A 5 -5.49 19.19 2.34
N ALA A 6 -4.71 19.31 3.41
CA ALA A 6 -3.79 18.28 3.85
C ALA A 6 -4.62 17.29 4.66
N GLN A 7 -5.39 16.48 3.93
CA GLN A 7 -6.26 15.43 4.41
C GLN A 7 -5.53 14.59 5.46
N HIS A 8 -5.97 14.68 6.72
CA HIS A 8 -5.66 13.69 7.73
C HIS A 8 -6.41 12.41 7.39
N HIS A 9 -5.87 11.60 6.47
CA HIS A 9 -6.30 10.22 6.35
C HIS A 9 -6.12 9.54 7.70
N ASP A 10 -7.21 9.00 8.25
CA ASP A 10 -7.14 8.20 9.48
C ASP A 10 -6.34 6.93 9.17
N VAL A 11 -5.49 6.52 10.11
CA VAL A 11 -4.75 5.25 10.06
C VAL A 11 -5.68 4.07 9.78
N LYS A 12 -6.96 4.15 10.20
CA LYS A 12 -7.97 3.15 9.85
C LYS A 12 -8.14 2.95 8.34
N GLN A 13 -8.16 4.02 7.56
CA GLN A 13 -8.31 3.93 6.10
C GLN A 13 -7.11 3.21 5.46
N PHE A 14 -5.89 3.47 5.97
CA PHE A 14 -4.69 2.76 5.54
C PHE A 14 -4.74 1.26 5.90
N ARG A 15 -5.23 0.92 7.09
CA ARG A 15 -5.40 -0.48 7.51
C ARG A 15 -6.45 -1.23 6.67
N GLU A 16 -7.55 -0.59 6.32
CA GLU A 16 -8.58 -1.17 5.45
C GLU A 16 -8.05 -1.42 4.03
N LEU A 17 -7.32 -0.45 3.46
CA LEU A 17 -6.65 -0.63 2.18
C LEU A 17 -5.59 -1.74 2.25
N ALA A 18 -4.77 -1.75 3.31
CA ALA A 18 -3.79 -2.81 3.55
C ALA A 18 -4.43 -4.21 3.61
N GLY A 19 -5.58 -4.36 4.26
CA GLY A 19 -6.34 -5.61 4.28
C GLY A 19 -6.75 -6.10 2.89
N ARG A 20 -7.26 -5.20 2.05
CA ARG A 20 -7.65 -5.49 0.66
C ARG A 20 -6.44 -5.79 -0.24
N LEU A 21 -5.33 -5.08 -0.06
CA LEU A 21 -4.09 -5.38 -0.78
C LEU A 21 -3.49 -6.72 -0.35
N ALA A 22 -3.51 -7.01 0.95
CA ALA A 22 -3.02 -8.27 1.49
C ALA A 22 -3.78 -9.47 0.92
N SER A 23 -5.10 -9.36 0.71
CA SER A 23 -5.89 -10.44 0.08
C SER A 23 -5.53 -10.65 -1.39
N LEU A 24 -5.30 -9.57 -2.16
CA LEU A 24 -4.81 -9.65 -3.54
C LEU A 24 -3.43 -10.34 -3.63
N MET A 25 -2.55 -10.09 -2.66
CA MET A 25 -1.18 -10.65 -2.64
C MET A 25 -1.11 -12.13 -2.24
N GLN A 26 -2.23 -12.80 -1.92
CA GLN A 26 -2.18 -14.18 -1.40
C GLN A 26 -1.75 -15.24 -2.43
N THR A 27 -1.88 -14.99 -3.73
CA THR A 27 -1.57 -15.94 -4.82
C THR A 27 -1.19 -15.23 -6.14
N PRO A 28 -0.40 -15.84 -7.05
CA PRO A 28 0.37 -17.09 -6.91
C PRO A 28 1.80 -16.90 -6.34
N ASP A 29 2.42 -15.73 -6.49
CA ASP A 29 3.74 -15.40 -5.92
C ASP A 29 3.63 -14.27 -4.89
N ARG A 30 3.41 -14.69 -3.65
CA ARG A 30 3.12 -13.79 -2.53
C ARG A 30 4.35 -13.01 -2.06
N ALA A 31 5.52 -13.64 -2.02
CA ALA A 31 6.76 -12.98 -1.64
C ALA A 31 7.20 -11.99 -2.74
N GLY A 32 7.10 -12.38 -4.01
CA GLY A 32 7.35 -11.49 -5.14
C GLY A 32 6.43 -10.26 -5.13
N SER A 33 5.14 -10.45 -4.86
CA SER A 33 4.18 -9.34 -4.80
C SER A 33 4.50 -8.33 -3.69
N LEU A 34 4.90 -8.79 -2.50
CA LEU A 34 5.32 -7.89 -1.42
C LEU A 34 6.61 -7.15 -1.78
N ASN A 35 7.61 -7.83 -2.33
CA ASN A 35 8.87 -7.20 -2.72
C ASN A 35 8.65 -6.12 -3.79
N GLN A 36 7.82 -6.42 -4.80
CA GLN A 36 7.41 -5.44 -5.80
C GLN A 36 6.71 -4.24 -5.16
N PHE A 37 5.83 -4.47 -4.18
CA PHE A 37 5.16 -3.38 -3.47
C PHE A 37 6.12 -2.50 -2.67
N VAL A 38 7.11 -3.10 -2.01
CA VAL A 38 8.17 -2.37 -1.29
C VAL A 38 8.99 -1.52 -2.26
N GLU A 39 9.38 -2.08 -3.41
CA GLU A 39 10.09 -1.35 -4.46
C GLU A 39 9.25 -0.20 -5.02
N ALA A 40 7.98 -0.46 -5.34
CA ALA A 40 7.06 0.54 -5.86
C ALA A 40 6.79 1.67 -4.85
N ALA A 41 6.75 1.38 -3.54
CA ALA A 41 6.53 2.41 -2.52
C ALA A 41 7.59 3.52 -2.52
N ALA A 42 8.79 3.24 -3.06
CA ALA A 42 9.89 4.19 -3.22
C ALA A 42 9.81 5.02 -4.52
N SER A 43 8.85 4.76 -5.40
CA SER A 43 8.70 5.44 -6.70
C SER A 43 7.22 5.82 -6.94
N PRO A 44 6.86 7.12 -6.96
CA PRO A 44 5.47 7.56 -7.14
C PRO A 44 4.80 6.97 -8.38
N ASP A 45 5.52 6.93 -9.51
CA ASP A 45 4.99 6.46 -10.78
C ASP A 45 4.72 4.96 -10.75
N MET A 46 5.71 4.17 -10.29
CA MET A 46 5.55 2.73 -10.14
C MET A 46 4.44 2.37 -9.16
N PHE A 47 4.32 3.14 -8.06
CA PHE A 47 3.26 2.93 -7.08
C PHE A 47 1.88 3.20 -7.68
N THR A 48 1.76 4.26 -8.46
CA THR A 48 0.51 4.65 -9.12
C THR A 48 0.06 3.59 -10.12
N ASP A 49 0.96 3.14 -10.98
CA ASP A 49 0.69 2.08 -11.95
C ASP A 49 0.29 0.77 -11.26
N MET A 50 0.98 0.41 -10.17
CA MET A 50 0.66 -0.76 -9.37
C MET A 50 -0.72 -0.66 -8.72
N LEU A 51 -1.08 0.48 -8.14
CA LEU A 51 -2.41 0.70 -7.56
C LEU A 51 -3.52 0.59 -8.61
N ILE A 52 -3.31 1.11 -9.82
CA ILE A 52 -4.26 1.00 -10.93
C ILE A 52 -4.43 -0.48 -11.32
N ALA A 53 -3.32 -1.22 -11.45
CA ALA A 53 -3.37 -2.66 -11.75
C ALA A 53 -4.13 -3.44 -10.66
N TYR A 54 -3.88 -3.16 -9.38
CA TYR A 54 -4.62 -3.78 -8.29
C TYR A 54 -6.08 -3.37 -8.24
N ALA A 55 -6.43 -2.12 -8.54
CA ALA A 55 -7.81 -1.67 -8.58
C ALA A 55 -8.59 -2.41 -9.68
N GLY A 56 -7.99 -2.59 -10.85
CA GLY A 56 -8.55 -3.41 -11.93
C GLY A 56 -8.73 -4.87 -11.51
N ARG A 57 -7.73 -5.47 -10.86
CA ARG A 57 -7.82 -6.85 -10.36
C ARG A 57 -8.92 -6.99 -9.29
N TRP A 58 -8.98 -6.08 -8.33
CA TRP A 58 -9.98 -6.05 -7.27
C TRP A 58 -11.41 -5.93 -7.81
N PHE A 59 -11.61 -5.05 -8.79
CA PHE A 59 -12.91 -4.92 -9.46
C PHE A 59 -13.37 -6.25 -10.07
N ASN A 60 -12.46 -6.96 -10.74
CA ASN A 60 -12.75 -8.27 -11.33
C ASN A 60 -13.02 -9.35 -10.26
N GLU A 61 -12.16 -9.46 -9.23
CA GLU A 61 -12.30 -10.49 -8.17
C GLU A 61 -13.55 -10.28 -7.30
N THR A 62 -14.02 -9.04 -7.16
CA THR A 62 -15.23 -8.72 -6.36
C THR A 62 -16.49 -8.57 -7.20
N GLY A 63 -16.43 -8.73 -8.53
CA GLY A 63 -17.57 -8.49 -9.42
C GLY A 63 -18.12 -7.05 -9.31
N GLY A 64 -17.24 -6.08 -9.05
CA GLY A 64 -17.60 -4.67 -8.87
C GLY A 64 -18.35 -4.34 -7.57
N GLN A 65 -18.46 -5.27 -6.62
CA GLN A 65 -19.19 -5.05 -5.36
C GLN A 65 -18.39 -4.25 -4.32
N SER A 66 -17.09 -4.03 -4.54
CA SER A 66 -16.23 -3.34 -3.59
C SER A 66 -15.21 -2.47 -4.30
N VAL A 67 -14.86 -1.34 -3.68
CA VAL A 67 -13.79 -0.43 -4.12
C VAL A 67 -12.50 -0.85 -3.43
N LEU A 68 -11.37 -0.82 -4.15
CA LEU A 68 -10.06 -1.10 -3.54
C LEU A 68 -9.57 0.08 -2.70
N VAL A 69 -9.52 1.26 -3.31
CA VAL A 69 -8.99 2.50 -2.74
C VAL A 69 -9.92 3.63 -3.13
N ASP A 70 -10.25 4.49 -2.16
CA ASP A 70 -11.09 5.65 -2.42
C ASP A 70 -10.32 6.74 -3.19
N PRO A 71 -10.99 7.58 -4.00
CA PRO A 71 -10.32 8.58 -4.84
C PRO A 71 -9.39 9.53 -4.09
N GLU A 72 -9.78 9.98 -2.90
CA GLU A 72 -8.95 10.88 -2.08
C GLU A 72 -7.66 10.20 -1.61
N MET A 73 -7.77 8.95 -1.13
CA MET A 73 -6.61 8.17 -0.72
C MET A 73 -5.72 7.82 -1.92
N PHE A 74 -6.31 7.57 -3.08
CA PHE A 74 -5.56 7.37 -4.33
C PHE A 74 -4.69 8.59 -4.64
N TRP A 75 -5.25 9.80 -4.63
CA TRP A 75 -4.50 11.02 -4.91
C TRP A 75 -3.37 11.29 -3.92
N SER A 76 -3.61 11.02 -2.64
CA SER A 76 -2.58 11.13 -1.61
C SER A 76 -1.44 10.14 -1.82
N LEU A 77 -1.75 8.89 -2.21
CA LEU A 77 -0.75 7.85 -2.48
C LEU A 77 0.02 8.08 -3.79
N SER A 78 -0.63 8.64 -4.80
CA SER A 78 -0.06 8.93 -6.13
C SER A 78 0.61 10.31 -6.22
N ALA A 79 0.67 11.06 -5.12
CA ALA A 79 1.24 12.40 -5.15
C ALA A 79 2.72 12.35 -5.57
N PRO A 80 3.14 13.20 -6.54
CA PRO A 80 4.49 13.20 -7.07
C PRO A 80 5.50 13.65 -6.01
N GLU A 81 6.74 13.19 -6.15
CA GLU A 81 7.86 13.70 -5.36
C GLU A 81 8.37 15.00 -5.96
N VAL A 82 8.11 16.12 -5.28
CA VAL A 82 8.75 17.39 -5.64
C VAL A 82 10.12 17.42 -4.97
N ARG A 83 11.18 17.18 -5.75
CA ARG A 83 12.54 17.41 -5.28
C ARG A 83 12.78 18.92 -5.25
N ALA A 84 13.11 19.45 -4.07
CA ALA A 84 13.49 20.85 -3.90
C ALA A 84 14.70 21.15 -4.81
N THR A 85 14.45 21.71 -5.98
CA THR A 85 15.49 22.25 -6.85
C THR A 85 15.76 23.66 -6.35
N GLY A 86 16.92 23.83 -5.70
CA GLY A 86 17.33 25.07 -5.05
C GLY A 86 17.20 26.27 -5.99
N GLY A 87 16.21 27.12 -5.73
CA GLY A 87 15.94 28.36 -6.44
C GLY A 87 15.14 29.30 -5.52
N PRO A 88 15.10 30.61 -5.82
CA PRO A 88 14.68 31.66 -4.87
C PRO A 88 13.19 31.67 -4.48
N ILE A 89 12.44 30.60 -4.78
CA ILE A 89 11.04 30.37 -4.38
C ILE A 89 11.01 29.58 -3.04
N ALA A 90 11.94 29.87 -2.13
CA ALA A 90 12.12 29.12 -0.89
C ALA A 90 11.03 29.40 0.17
N GLU A 91 10.26 30.48 0.04
CA GLU A 91 9.19 30.81 0.99
C GLU A 91 7.83 30.16 0.63
N LEU A 92 7.57 29.92 -0.66
CA LEU A 92 6.48 29.03 -1.08
C LEU A 92 6.82 27.56 -0.77
N ALA A 93 8.13 27.24 -0.74
CA ALA A 93 8.66 25.93 -0.45
C ALA A 93 8.19 25.38 0.91
N ALA A 94 8.04 26.20 1.95
CA ALA A 94 7.62 25.72 3.28
C ALA A 94 6.19 25.16 3.34
N CYS A 95 5.25 25.68 2.52
CA CYS A 95 3.92 25.07 2.35
C CYS A 95 3.96 23.82 1.48
N THR A 96 4.81 23.82 0.44
CA THR A 96 5.00 22.64 -0.40
C THR A 96 5.76 21.52 0.31
N GLU A 97 6.78 21.76 1.13
CA GLU A 97 7.56 20.73 1.83
C GLU A 97 6.69 19.78 2.65
N SER A 98 5.62 20.30 3.26
CA SER A 98 4.60 19.50 3.95
C SER A 98 3.84 18.57 2.99
N SER A 99 3.47 19.06 1.80
CA SER A 99 2.79 18.30 0.74
C SER A 99 3.72 17.38 -0.07
N CYS A 100 4.99 17.75 -0.25
CA CYS A 100 5.98 17.00 -1.03
C CYS A 100 6.36 15.70 -0.32
N LEU A 101 6.43 15.74 1.01
CA LEU A 101 6.63 14.55 1.85
C LEU A 101 5.31 13.82 2.14
N ALA A 102 4.15 14.41 1.82
CA ALA A 102 2.85 13.80 2.14
C ALA A 102 2.63 12.51 1.34
N GLY A 103 2.96 12.49 0.05
CA GLY A 103 2.82 11.31 -0.78
C GLY A 103 3.72 10.15 -0.33
N GLU A 104 5.00 10.44 -0.13
CA GLU A 104 5.98 9.46 0.37
C GLU A 104 5.57 8.93 1.76
N ARG A 105 5.14 9.80 2.67
CA ARG A 105 4.64 9.40 4.00
C ARG A 105 3.39 8.53 3.91
N CYS A 106 2.45 8.83 3.00
CA CYS A 106 1.26 8.02 2.80
C CYS A 106 1.62 6.62 2.28
N ARG A 107 2.51 6.51 1.28
CA ARG A 107 2.99 5.22 0.76
C ARG A 107 3.69 4.41 1.84
N LYS A 108 4.57 5.05 2.64
CA LYS A 108 5.25 4.41 3.78
C LYS A 108 4.27 3.97 4.86
N MET A 109 3.27 4.79 5.20
CA MET A 109 2.23 4.43 6.17
C MET A 109 1.44 3.21 5.71
N LEU A 110 1.04 3.18 4.45
CA LEU A 110 0.35 2.03 3.86
C LEU A 110 1.21 0.76 3.91
N LEU A 111 2.51 0.87 3.58
CA LEU A 111 3.45 -0.26 3.68
C LEU A 111 3.53 -0.78 5.12
N VAL A 112 3.60 0.10 6.11
CA VAL A 112 3.59 -0.30 7.53
C VAL A 112 2.30 -1.04 7.87
N CYS A 113 1.14 -0.49 7.53
CA CYS A 113 -0.15 -1.16 7.77
C CYS A 113 -0.28 -2.50 7.05
N LEU A 114 0.31 -2.63 5.86
CA LEU A 114 0.36 -3.87 5.11
C LEU A 114 1.20 -4.92 5.84
N LEU A 115 2.42 -4.56 6.28
CA LEU A 115 3.28 -5.43 7.08
C LEU A 115 2.62 -5.83 8.42
N GLU A 116 1.91 -4.91 9.08
CA GLU A 116 1.12 -5.20 10.29
C GLU A 116 0.03 -6.25 10.01
N THR A 117 -0.77 -6.04 8.96
CA THR A 117 -1.84 -6.95 8.53
C THR A 117 -1.30 -8.36 8.34
N PHE A 118 -0.15 -8.43 7.74
CA PHE A 118 0.54 -9.64 7.39
C PHE A 118 1.16 -10.37 8.60
N ALA A 119 1.73 -9.63 9.55
CA ALA A 119 2.20 -10.17 10.82
C ALA A 119 1.04 -10.72 11.68
N GLN A 120 -0.12 -10.04 11.67
CA GLN A 120 -1.31 -10.43 12.45
C GLN A 120 -2.01 -11.66 11.87
N ASN A 121 -2.08 -11.78 10.55
CA ASN A 121 -2.78 -12.88 9.88
C ASN A 121 -1.96 -14.17 9.77
N GLN A 122 -0.89 -14.30 10.58
CA GLN A 122 0.07 -15.42 10.53
C GLN A 122 0.38 -15.80 9.09
N TRP A 123 1.02 -14.89 8.36
CA TRP A 123 1.49 -15.15 6.99
C TRP A 123 2.06 -16.57 6.92
N PRO A 124 1.36 -17.54 6.30
CA PRO A 124 1.91 -18.87 6.27
C PRO A 124 3.19 -18.74 5.48
N LEU A 125 4.32 -18.88 6.20
CA LEU A 125 5.65 -19.02 5.62
C LEU A 125 5.45 -20.10 4.58
N GLY A 126 5.55 -19.70 3.31
CA GLY A 126 5.35 -20.61 2.19
C GLY A 126 6.12 -21.87 2.50
N ALA A 127 5.44 -23.01 2.46
CA ALA A 127 5.92 -24.28 2.98
C ALA A 127 7.38 -24.55 2.57
N THR A 128 8.33 -24.12 3.40
CA THR A 128 9.68 -24.65 3.42
C THR A 128 9.56 -25.93 4.22
N GLY A 129 9.14 -26.98 3.50
CA GLY A 129 9.20 -28.38 3.84
C GLY A 129 9.13 -28.75 5.32
N GLU A 130 7.92 -28.92 5.85
CA GLU A 130 7.69 -30.01 6.81
C GLU A 130 6.41 -30.73 6.40
N GLN A 131 6.65 -31.86 5.73
CA GLN A 131 5.70 -32.94 5.56
C GLN A 131 5.30 -33.40 6.95
N ARG A 132 4.27 -32.79 7.54
CA ARG A 132 3.64 -33.30 8.76
C ARG A 132 2.97 -34.61 8.40
N MET A 133 3.74 -35.70 8.48
CA MET A 133 3.26 -37.07 8.41
C MET A 133 2.07 -37.18 9.37
N THR A 134 0.88 -37.30 8.80
CA THR A 134 -0.25 -37.96 9.44
C THR A 134 0.16 -39.41 9.67
N ILE A 135 0.66 -39.72 10.86
CA ILE A 135 0.60 -41.10 11.37
C ILE A 135 -0.83 -41.30 11.86
N ASN A 136 -1.67 -41.79 10.94
CA ASN A 136 -2.78 -42.64 11.32
C ASN A 136 -2.19 -43.98 11.74
N GLY A 137 -2.45 -44.41 12.95
CA GLY A 137 -1.96 -45.70 13.44
C GLY A 137 -2.58 -46.06 14.79
N ILE A 138 -3.85 -46.48 14.74
CA ILE A 138 -4.48 -47.25 15.81
C ILE A 138 -3.92 -48.68 15.70
N SER A 139 -3.26 -49.17 16.73
CA SER A 139 -3.26 -50.56 17.21
C SER A 139 -2.59 -50.61 18.57
#